data_AF-A0A1W5ZX37-F1
#
_entry.id   AF-A0A1W5ZX37-F1
#
_cell.length_a   1.000
_cell.length_b   1.000
_cell.length_c   1.000
_cell.angle_alpha   90.00
_cell.angle_beta   90.00
_cell.angle_gamma   90.00
#
_symmetry.space_group_name_H-M   'P 1'
#
loop_
_entity.id
_entity.type
_entity.pdbx_description
1 polymer ?
#
loop_
_entity_poly.entity_id
_entity_poly.type
_entity_poly.pdbx_seq_one_letter_code
_entity_poly.pdbx_strand_id
1 'polypeptide(L)'
;MKQLVILIVSILLVVVGCESTATEKNSNQGSAIDQKIRENVWSYVERSEIALREKEAWLTGEIEEKVIDEEIASHQNLDGDYLNETVLKVTPGDSEKRDAYPTILVDPDTQEVIAVLAGY
;
A
#
# COMPACT_ATOMS: atom_id res chain seq x y z
N MET A 1 9.09 -66.00 -2.29
CA MET A 1 10.42 -65.76 -1.69
C MET A 1 10.59 -64.25 -1.70
N LYS A 2 10.25 -63.51 -0.63
CA LYS A 2 11.00 -63.30 0.64
C LYS A 2 12.45 -62.85 0.40
N GLN A 3 12.86 -61.86 1.20
CA GLN A 3 14.13 -61.10 1.27
C GLN A 3 14.12 -59.88 0.33
N LEU A 4 13.87 -58.64 0.75
CA LEU A 4 14.30 -57.87 1.94
C LEU A 4 15.83 -57.65 1.95
N VAL A 5 16.23 -56.44 2.37
CA VAL A 5 17.59 -55.88 2.58
C VAL A 5 17.94 -54.82 1.49
N ILE A 6 17.67 -53.51 1.67
CA ILE A 6 18.20 -52.48 2.62
C ILE A 6 19.25 -51.59 1.91
N LEU A 7 19.24 -50.29 2.27
CA LEU A 7 20.22 -49.22 2.00
C LEU A 7 20.23 -48.72 0.54
N ILE A 8 19.81 -47.49 0.25
CA ILE A 8 20.57 -46.28 0.59
C ILE A 8 19.63 -45.11 0.92
N VAL A 9 19.83 -44.61 2.14
CA VAL A 9 19.50 -43.25 2.58
C VAL A 9 20.43 -42.29 1.84
N SER A 10 19.86 -41.42 1.02
CA SER A 10 20.45 -40.16 0.56
C SER A 10 19.34 -39.12 0.63
N ILE A 11 19.05 -38.62 1.83
CA ILE A 11 19.56 -37.34 2.36
C ILE A 11 19.18 -36.17 1.45
N LEU A 12 18.11 -35.50 1.89
CA LEU A 12 17.88 -34.05 1.86
C LEU A 12 18.21 -33.31 0.56
N LEU A 13 17.21 -33.26 -0.33
CA LEU A 13 16.96 -32.12 -1.21
C LEU A 13 15.49 -31.73 -1.06
N VAL A 14 15.16 -31.06 0.05
CA VAL A 14 14.02 -30.14 0.04
C VAL A 14 14.61 -28.77 0.28
N VAL A 15 14.75 -28.07 -0.84
CA VAL A 15 15.03 -26.65 -0.94
C VAL A 15 13.89 -25.95 -0.21
N VAL A 16 14.05 -25.68 1.08
CA VAL A 16 13.32 -24.58 1.73
C VAL A 16 14.12 -23.33 1.45
N GLY A 17 14.15 -22.97 0.16
CA GLY A 17 14.19 -21.56 -0.19
C GLY A 17 12.88 -21.02 0.32
N CYS A 18 12.93 -20.36 1.48
CA CYS A 18 11.87 -19.46 1.87
C CYS A 18 11.90 -18.33 0.83
N GLU A 19 11.29 -18.56 -0.33
CA GLU A 19 10.87 -17.49 -1.20
C GLU A 19 9.91 -16.68 -0.32
N SER A 20 10.47 -15.63 0.28
CA SER A 20 9.68 -14.46 0.62
C SER A 20 8.99 -14.13 -0.69
N THR A 21 7.71 -14.48 -0.76
CA THR A 21 6.81 -14.02 -1.80
C THR A 21 6.70 -12.51 -1.61
N ALA A 22 7.76 -11.80 -2.00
CA ALA A 22 7.61 -10.49 -2.59
C ALA A 22 6.67 -10.76 -3.75
N THR A 23 5.40 -10.50 -3.48
CA THR A 23 4.34 -10.55 -4.45
C THR A 23 4.75 -9.51 -5.47
N GLU A 24 5.45 -9.94 -6.52
CA GLU A 24 5.48 -9.27 -7.81
C GLU A 24 4.03 -9.28 -8.29
N LYS A 25 3.27 -8.31 -7.77
CA LYS A 25 1.90 -8.03 -8.14
C LYS A 25 1.99 -7.58 -9.59
N ASN A 26 1.77 -8.54 -10.50
CA ASN A 26 1.52 -8.39 -11.93
C ASN A 26 1.46 -6.92 -12.38
N SER A 27 2.59 -6.41 -12.89
CA SER A 27 2.88 -4.98 -13.09
C SER A 27 1.92 -4.23 -14.03
N ASN A 28 1.07 -4.95 -14.76
CA ASN A 28 0.03 -4.35 -15.60
C ASN A 28 -1.33 -4.16 -14.91
N GLN A 29 -1.64 -4.94 -13.87
CA GLN A 29 -2.92 -4.80 -13.13
C GLN A 29 -2.78 -3.86 -11.93
N GLY A 30 -1.60 -3.84 -11.29
CA GLY A 30 -1.27 -2.86 -10.25
C GLY A 30 -1.33 -1.44 -10.79
N SER A 31 -0.72 -1.18 -11.96
CA SER A 31 -0.63 0.19 -12.49
C SER A 31 -1.98 0.82 -12.86
N ALA A 32 -2.96 0.04 -13.34
CA ALA A 32 -4.29 0.55 -13.67
C ALA A 32 -5.10 0.90 -12.41
N ILE A 33 -4.98 0.09 -11.36
CA ILE A 33 -5.64 0.36 -10.06
C ILE A 33 -4.98 1.56 -9.39
N ASP A 34 -3.65 1.61 -9.39
CA ASP A 34 -2.87 2.72 -8.83
C ASP A 34 -3.20 4.04 -9.53
N GLN A 35 -3.32 4.03 -10.87
CA GLN A 35 -3.74 5.19 -11.64
C GLN A 35 -5.13 5.67 -11.21
N LYS A 36 -6.10 4.77 -11.06
CA LYS A 36 -7.45 5.10 -10.62
C LYS A 36 -7.47 5.68 -9.20
N ILE A 37 -6.65 5.14 -8.30
CA ILE A 37 -6.49 5.68 -6.94
C ILE A 37 -5.99 7.13 -7.00
N ARG A 38 -4.95 7.41 -7.80
CA ARG A 38 -4.43 8.77 -7.96
C ARG A 38 -5.46 9.73 -8.54
N GLU A 39 -6.28 9.27 -9.48
CA GLU A 39 -7.38 10.06 -10.05
C GLU A 39 -8.49 10.36 -9.02
N ASN A 40 -8.84 9.39 -8.18
CA ASN A 40 -9.78 9.57 -7.07
C ASN A 40 -9.23 10.59 -6.05
N VAL A 41 -7.96 10.45 -5.68
CA VAL A 41 -7.29 11.38 -4.77
C VAL A 41 -7.23 12.78 -5.37
N TRP A 42 -6.86 12.92 -6.64
CA TRP A 42 -6.89 14.22 -7.32
C TRP A 42 -8.28 14.83 -7.29
N SER A 43 -9.32 14.04 -7.60
CA SER A 43 -10.71 14.51 -7.59
C SER A 43 -11.18 14.94 -6.19
N TYR A 44 -10.66 14.32 -5.14
CA TYR A 44 -10.87 14.76 -3.76
C TYR A 44 -10.16 16.10 -3.50
N VAL A 45 -8.87 16.18 -3.82
CA VAL A 45 -8.04 17.38 -3.57
C VAL A 45 -8.59 18.60 -4.32
N GLU A 46 -8.96 18.46 -5.59
CA GLU A 46 -9.52 19.51 -6.44
C GLU A 46 -10.79 20.16 -5.85
N ARG A 47 -11.56 19.39 -5.08
CA ARG A 47 -12.81 19.85 -4.44
C ARG A 47 -12.62 20.25 -2.97
N SER A 48 -11.42 20.07 -2.42
CA SER A 48 -11.10 20.33 -1.02
C SER A 48 -10.45 21.71 -0.83
N GLU A 49 -10.22 22.10 0.42
CA GLU A 49 -9.45 23.31 0.78
C GLU A 49 -7.93 23.05 0.83
N ILE A 50 -7.47 21.84 0.50
CA ILE A 50 -6.04 21.52 0.45
C ILE A 50 -5.38 22.42 -0.59
N ALA A 51 -4.27 23.07 -0.20
CA ALA A 51 -3.52 23.94 -1.09
C ALA A 51 -3.19 23.21 -2.41
N LEU A 52 -3.83 23.67 -3.50
CA LEU A 52 -3.78 22.98 -4.77
C LEU A 52 -2.34 22.91 -5.28
N ARG A 53 -1.87 21.68 -5.45
CA ARG A 53 -0.70 21.36 -6.28
C ARG A 53 -1.14 21.22 -7.73
N GLU A 54 -0.15 21.22 -8.63
CA GLU A 54 -0.41 20.80 -9.99
C GLU A 54 -0.93 19.36 -9.99
N LYS A 55 -1.97 19.12 -10.79
CA LYS A 55 -2.58 17.80 -10.97
C LYS A 55 -1.55 16.70 -11.19
N GLU A 56 -0.50 17.00 -11.95
CA GLU A 56 0.58 16.06 -12.28
C GLU A 56 1.28 15.50 -11.04
N ALA A 57 1.47 16.30 -9.98
CA ALA A 57 2.10 15.82 -8.75
C ALA A 57 1.26 14.72 -8.10
N TRP A 58 -0.06 14.83 -8.13
CA TRP A 58 -0.95 13.79 -7.59
C TRP A 58 -1.01 12.55 -8.50
N LEU A 59 -1.02 12.75 -9.82
CA LEU A 59 -1.03 11.65 -10.79
C LEU A 59 0.30 10.89 -10.87
N THR A 60 1.41 11.52 -10.48
CA THR A 60 2.73 10.88 -10.41
C THR A 60 3.16 10.49 -9.00
N GLY A 61 2.34 10.82 -7.99
CA GLY A 61 2.64 10.59 -6.57
C GLY A 61 2.80 9.13 -6.14
N GLU A 62 3.51 8.90 -5.04
CA GLU A 62 3.80 7.55 -4.55
C GLU A 62 2.61 6.96 -3.82
N ILE A 63 2.40 5.65 -4.00
CA ILE A 63 1.40 4.87 -3.28
C ILE A 63 2.16 3.82 -2.46
N GLU A 64 1.93 3.82 -1.15
CA GLU A 64 2.54 2.89 -0.21
C GLU A 64 1.46 2.23 0.64
N GLU A 65 1.70 1.01 1.11
CA GLU A 65 0.86 0.40 2.14
C GLU A 65 1.19 1.02 3.51
N LYS A 66 0.15 1.32 4.30
CA LYS A 66 0.29 1.83 5.67
C LYS A 66 -0.71 1.13 6.56
N VAL A 67 -0.22 0.56 7.67
CA VAL A 67 -1.08 0.06 8.75
C VAL A 67 -1.55 1.24 9.58
N ILE A 68 -2.86 1.31 9.81
CA ILE A 68 -3.49 2.27 10.72
C ILE A 68 -3.18 1.86 12.16
N ASP A 69 -2.47 2.73 12.88
CA ASP A 69 -2.17 2.58 14.30
C ASP A 69 -3.17 3.39 15.15
N GLU A 70 -3.08 3.21 16.48
CA GLU A 70 -3.96 3.92 17.43
C GLU A 70 -3.84 5.45 17.33
N GLU A 71 -2.65 5.95 16.99
CA GLU A 71 -2.42 7.39 16.83
C GLU A 71 -3.21 7.92 15.63
N ILE A 72 -3.08 7.29 14.46
CA ILE A 72 -3.82 7.69 13.27
C ILE A 72 -5.33 7.55 13.48
N ALA A 73 -5.79 6.40 14.01
CA ALA A 73 -7.20 6.14 14.22
C ALA A 73 -7.84 7.19 15.14
N SER A 74 -7.17 7.53 16.25
CA SER A 74 -7.68 8.51 17.22
C SER A 74 -7.61 9.95 16.72
N HIS A 75 -6.51 10.37 16.09
CA HIS A 75 -6.36 11.76 15.63
C HIS A 75 -7.23 12.08 14.41
N GLN A 76 -7.47 11.09 13.54
CA GLN A 76 -8.31 11.24 12.35
C GLN A 76 -9.78 10.90 12.62
N ASN A 77 -10.12 10.44 13.83
CA ASN A 77 -11.46 9.98 14.20
C ASN A 77 -12.01 8.95 13.19
N LEU A 78 -11.17 7.99 12.82
CA LEU A 78 -11.55 6.87 11.96
C LEU A 78 -12.46 5.91 12.71
N ASP A 79 -13.28 5.16 11.96
CA ASP A 79 -13.99 4.02 12.54
C ASP A 79 -12.98 3.05 13.17
N GLY A 80 -13.34 2.47 14.31
CA GLY A 80 -12.52 1.49 15.00
C GLY A 80 -12.22 0.26 14.14
N ASP A 81 -13.07 -0.02 13.15
CA ASP A 81 -12.88 -1.07 12.15
C ASP A 81 -11.63 -0.87 11.28
N TYR A 82 -11.11 0.35 11.16
CA TYR A 82 -9.86 0.61 10.45
C TYR A 82 -8.61 0.36 11.30
N LEU A 83 -8.73 0.13 12.63
CA LEU A 83 -7.57 -0.07 13.49
C LEU A 83 -6.84 -1.38 13.16
N ASN A 84 -5.53 -1.28 12.93
CA ASN A 84 -4.65 -2.36 12.44
C ASN A 84 -4.93 -2.83 11.00
N GLU A 85 -5.81 -2.16 10.26
CA GLU A 85 -6.02 -2.45 8.84
C GLU A 85 -4.94 -1.81 7.97
N THR A 86 -4.63 -2.48 6.86
CA THR A 86 -3.70 -1.97 5.85
C THR A 86 -4.45 -1.12 4.84
N VAL A 87 -4.08 0.15 4.74
CA VAL A 87 -4.64 1.11 3.78
C VAL A 87 -3.58 1.58 2.80
N LEU A 88 -4.01 2.31 1.77
CA LEU A 88 -3.11 2.91 0.80
C LEU A 88 -2.83 4.37 1.17
N LYS A 89 -1.55 4.71 1.23
CA LYS A 89 -1.05 6.03 1.54
C LYS A 89 -0.54 6.68 0.25
N VAL A 90 -1.19 7.77 -0.17
CA VAL A 90 -0.88 8.49 -1.40
C VAL A 90 -0.17 9.81 -1.08
N THR A 91 1.07 9.92 -1.53
CA THR A 91 1.94 11.10 -1.32
C THR A 91 2.17 11.79 -2.66
N PRO A 92 1.96 13.11 -2.80
CA PRO A 92 2.18 13.79 -4.07
C PRO A 92 3.66 13.71 -4.50
N GLY A 93 3.87 13.51 -5.80
CA GLY A 93 5.17 13.38 -6.44
C GLY A 93 5.84 14.74 -6.59
N ASP A 94 6.59 15.15 -5.56
CA ASP A 94 7.46 16.32 -5.60
C ASP A 94 8.64 16.11 -4.63
N SER A 95 9.84 15.92 -5.15
CA SER A 95 11.01 15.48 -4.37
C SER A 95 11.55 16.54 -3.39
N GLU A 96 11.21 17.80 -3.55
CA GLU A 96 11.82 18.88 -2.77
C GLU A 96 11.03 19.26 -1.50
N LYS A 97 9.77 18.84 -1.38
CA LYS A 97 8.87 19.29 -0.32
C LYS A 97 7.84 18.25 0.13
N ARG A 98 8.14 16.95 0.01
CA ARG A 98 7.20 15.85 0.37
C ARG A 98 6.59 16.04 1.75
N ASP A 99 7.43 16.44 2.72
CA ASP A 99 7.00 16.58 4.11
C ASP A 99 5.99 17.72 4.25
N ALA A 100 6.10 18.82 3.50
CA ALA A 100 5.22 19.98 3.64
C ALA A 100 3.78 19.76 3.09
N TYR A 101 3.49 18.62 2.47
CA TYR A 101 2.18 18.34 1.88
C TYR A 101 1.42 17.26 2.62
N PRO A 102 0.08 17.38 2.68
CA PRO A 102 -0.71 16.34 3.27
C PRO A 102 -0.59 15.06 2.46
N THR A 103 -0.65 13.96 3.18
CA THR A 103 -0.72 12.61 2.62
C THR A 103 -2.14 12.09 2.75
N ILE A 104 -2.63 11.38 1.74
CA ILE A 104 -4.03 10.94 1.69
C ILE A 104 -4.11 9.44 1.95
N LEU A 105 -4.96 9.03 2.86
CA LEU A 105 -5.24 7.62 3.13
C LEU A 105 -6.47 7.18 2.34
N VAL A 106 -6.36 6.02 1.69
CA VAL A 106 -7.36 5.45 0.78
C VAL A 106 -7.63 4.01 1.18
N ASP A 107 -8.90 3.65 1.27
CA ASP A 107 -9.33 2.27 1.46
C ASP A 107 -9.04 1.46 0.18
N PRO A 108 -8.30 0.34 0.26
CA PRO A 108 -7.89 -0.42 -0.92
C PRO A 108 -9.05 -1.12 -1.64
N ASP A 109 -10.14 -1.44 -0.93
CA ASP A 109 -11.27 -2.17 -1.47
C ASP A 109 -12.27 -1.22 -2.14
N THR A 110 -12.55 -0.08 -1.51
CA THR A 110 -13.51 0.91 -2.04
C THR A 110 -12.84 1.98 -2.91
N GLN A 111 -11.53 2.19 -2.76
CA GLN A 111 -10.75 3.27 -3.39
C GLN A 111 -11.21 4.67 -2.97
N GLU A 112 -11.89 4.77 -1.82
CA GLU A 112 -12.37 6.02 -1.24
C GLU A 112 -11.33 6.63 -0.30
N VAL A 113 -11.28 7.96 -0.25
CA VAL A 113 -10.43 8.69 0.69
C VAL A 113 -11.04 8.59 2.08
N ILE A 114 -10.27 8.06 3.04
CA ILE A 114 -10.72 7.86 4.42
C ILE A 114 -10.12 8.88 5.40
N ALA A 115 -8.94 9.44 5.10
CA ALA A 115 -8.30 10.44 5.95
C ALA A 115 -7.26 11.30 5.22
N VAL A 116 -6.93 12.44 5.84
CA VAL A 116 -5.91 13.39 5.38
C VAL A 116 -4.90 13.58 6.51
N LEU A 117 -3.70 13.04 6.33
CA LEU A 117 -2.60 13.25 7.26
C LEU A 117 -1.91 14.56 6.91
N ALA A 118 -1.74 15.45 7.89
CA ALA A 118 -1.02 16.69 7.67
C ALA A 118 0.44 16.41 7.28
N GLY A 119 0.98 17.27 6.41
CA GLY A 119 2.42 17.34 6.18
C GLY A 119 3.15 17.92 7.40
N TYR A 120 4.43 17.58 7.55
CA TYR A 120 5.34 18.06 8.58
C TYR A 120 6.38 19.05 8.03
#